data_AF-A0A0B1SIS3-F1
#
_entry.id   AF-A0A0B1SIS3-F1
#
_cell.length_a   1.000
_cell.length_b   1.000
_cell.length_c   1.000
_cell.angle_alpha   90.00
_cell.angle_beta   90.00
_cell.angle_gamma   90.00
#
_symmetry.space_group_name_H-M   'P 1'
#
loop_
_entity.id
_entity.type
_entity.pdbx_description
1 polymer ?
#
loop_
_entity_poly.entity_id
_entity_poly.type
_entity_poly.pdbx_seq_one_letter_code
_entity_poly.pdbx_strand_id
1 'polypeptide(L)'
;RHYSSTPANPNAANEEEKRFLQQFFVNSEKVKFYTDDVYKTLAVSVIPAEELRLLSTDENGVLNRFQLAKALLNWFKNDFFKWCDSPVCESCGTQTPKGSGLSGTPTFEERESGADRVEVYNCSCGQIVRFPRYNDPAKLLETRQGRCGEFANCFALMAAAMGFDVRFIYDVTDHVWVELWIPEYDNWVHCDPCENVIDRPLLYEKGWGKKLSYVIAFGTDHVYDVTWRYSLDHKKTIKLRNRVREGVLSNFLMKLNTRMGSNCTPERAKELRRRRVRELVEFLVIGKRPADGENYGGRTSGDIAWRAARSELGSCLKKDTVIRLNQNELETKKFR
;
A
#
# COMPACT_ATOMS: atom_id res chain seq x y z
N ARG A 1 -12.07 -19.78 -39.86
CA ARG A 1 -10.63 -19.55 -39.59
C ARG A 1 -10.49 -19.26 -38.10
N HIS A 2 -10.01 -20.22 -37.32
CA HIS A 2 -9.72 -19.99 -35.89
C HIS A 2 -8.50 -19.07 -35.83
N TYR A 3 -8.71 -17.79 -35.51
CA TYR A 3 -7.62 -16.90 -35.15
C TYR A 3 -7.04 -17.41 -33.83
N SER A 4 -5.79 -17.85 -33.85
CA SER A 4 -5.04 -18.14 -32.62
C SER A 4 -5.01 -16.89 -31.77
N SER A 5 -5.54 -16.97 -30.55
CA SER A 5 -5.52 -15.86 -29.57
C SER A 5 -4.12 -15.61 -28.99
N THR A 6 -3.14 -16.45 -29.36
CA THR A 6 -1.76 -16.31 -28.92
C THR A 6 -1.01 -15.38 -29.89
N PRO A 7 -0.53 -14.21 -29.43
CA PRO A 7 0.20 -13.30 -30.30
C PRO A 7 1.47 -13.94 -30.85
N ALA A 8 1.80 -13.65 -32.12
CA ALA A 8 2.98 -14.18 -32.81
C ALA A 8 4.32 -13.82 -32.14
N ASN A 9 4.33 -12.78 -31.31
CA ASN A 9 5.45 -12.43 -30.44
C ASN A 9 5.14 -12.89 -29.01
N PRO A 10 5.95 -13.78 -28.39
CA PRO A 10 5.72 -14.27 -27.04
C PRO A 10 5.74 -13.16 -25.96
N ASN A 11 6.35 -12.01 -26.28
CA ASN A 11 6.44 -10.84 -25.41
C ASN A 11 5.34 -9.79 -25.65
N ALA A 12 4.43 -10.02 -26.60
CA ALA A 12 3.27 -9.16 -26.81
C ALA A 12 2.13 -9.59 -25.89
N ALA A 13 1.52 -8.60 -25.23
CA ALA A 13 0.37 -8.81 -24.37
C ALA A 13 -0.88 -9.12 -25.20
N ASN A 14 -1.64 -10.14 -24.80
CA ASN A 14 -3.00 -10.37 -25.29
C ASN A 14 -3.99 -9.36 -24.66
N GLU A 15 -5.27 -9.40 -25.05
CA GLU A 15 -6.27 -8.42 -24.54
C GLU A 15 -6.51 -8.50 -23.03
N GLU A 16 -6.50 -9.69 -22.44
CA GLU A 16 -6.67 -9.86 -20.99
C GLU A 16 -5.46 -9.30 -20.22
N GLU A 17 -4.26 -9.60 -20.70
CA GLU A 17 -3.01 -9.07 -20.15
C GLU A 17 -2.95 -7.55 -20.28
N LYS A 18 -3.40 -6.98 -21.40
CA LYS A 18 -3.48 -5.51 -21.56
C LYS A 18 -4.37 -4.87 -20.52
N ARG A 19 -5.58 -5.41 -20.30
CA ARG A 19 -6.51 -4.91 -19.27
C ARG A 19 -5.90 -5.00 -17.88
N PHE A 20 -5.23 -6.11 -17.57
CA PHE A 20 -4.52 -6.27 -16.31
C PHE A 20 -3.37 -5.25 -16.15
N LEU A 21 -2.55 -5.04 -17.18
CA LEU A 21 -1.41 -4.13 -17.12
C LEU A 21 -1.81 -2.65 -17.08
N GLN A 22 -3.00 -2.29 -17.57
CA GLN A 22 -3.49 -0.91 -17.60
C GLN A 22 -3.55 -0.27 -16.20
N GLN A 23 -3.83 -1.06 -15.16
CA GLN A 23 -3.87 -0.57 -13.77
C GLN A 23 -2.52 -0.03 -13.30
N PHE A 24 -1.40 -0.52 -13.84
CA PHE A 24 -0.06 -0.06 -13.46
C PHE A 24 0.26 1.31 -14.06
N PHE A 25 -0.29 1.63 -15.23
CA PHE A 25 -0.10 2.94 -15.84
C PHE A 25 -0.72 4.07 -14.98
N VAL A 26 -1.92 3.85 -14.45
CA VAL A 26 -2.59 4.83 -13.57
C VAL A 26 -1.74 5.14 -12.34
N ASN A 27 -1.11 4.13 -11.75
CA ASN A 27 -0.23 4.32 -10.60
C ASN A 27 1.10 5.00 -10.96
N SER A 28 1.63 4.80 -12.17
CA SER A 28 2.82 5.54 -12.63
C SER A 28 2.56 7.02 -12.91
N GLU A 29 1.31 7.41 -13.18
CA GLU A 29 0.95 8.83 -13.30
C GLU A 29 0.81 9.50 -11.94
N LYS A 30 0.30 8.77 -10.94
CA LYS A 30 0.11 9.27 -9.56
C LYS A 30 1.39 9.78 -8.91
N VAL A 31 2.51 9.09 -9.12
CA VAL A 31 3.80 9.43 -8.49
C VAL A 31 4.38 10.77 -8.98
N LYS A 32 3.87 11.32 -10.10
CA LYS A 32 4.29 12.64 -10.61
C LYS A 32 3.91 13.77 -9.65
N PHE A 33 2.78 13.64 -8.94
CA PHE A 33 2.37 14.62 -7.93
C PHE A 33 3.39 14.73 -6.79
N TYR A 34 4.13 13.66 -6.49
CA TYR A 34 5.14 13.66 -5.42
C TYR A 34 6.43 14.37 -5.81
N THR A 35 6.62 14.67 -7.11
CA THR A 35 7.75 15.49 -7.58
C THR A 35 7.43 16.96 -7.71
N ASP A 36 6.15 17.32 -7.77
CA ASP A 36 5.68 18.68 -7.99
C ASP A 36 5.97 19.58 -6.79
N ASP A 37 6.65 20.70 -7.03
CA ASP A 37 7.09 21.61 -5.97
C ASP A 37 5.94 22.37 -5.30
N VAL A 38 4.84 22.64 -6.01
CA VAL A 38 3.65 23.25 -5.42
C VAL A 38 3.03 22.27 -4.43
N TYR A 39 2.88 21.01 -4.83
CA TYR A 39 2.32 19.95 -3.97
C TYR A 39 3.19 19.70 -2.74
N LYS A 40 4.52 19.65 -2.91
CA LYS A 40 5.43 19.54 -1.77
C LYS A 40 5.34 20.73 -0.84
N THR A 41 5.25 21.95 -1.37
CA THR A 41 5.11 23.18 -0.57
C THR A 41 3.81 23.17 0.24
N LEU A 42 2.70 22.73 -0.36
CA LEU A 42 1.42 22.55 0.34
C LEU A 42 1.52 21.47 1.43
N ALA A 43 2.26 20.39 1.20
CA ALA A 43 2.48 19.37 2.20
C ALA A 43 3.34 19.88 3.36
N VAL A 44 4.46 20.56 3.10
CA VAL A 44 5.32 21.14 4.14
C VAL A 44 4.55 22.13 5.02
N SER A 45 3.63 22.93 4.45
CA SER A 45 2.87 23.93 5.21
C SER A 45 1.96 23.35 6.30
N VAL A 46 1.63 22.05 6.22
CA VAL A 46 0.78 21.36 7.20
C VAL A 46 1.55 20.34 8.07
N ILE A 47 2.78 20.00 7.71
CA ILE A 47 3.64 19.09 8.48
C ILE A 47 4.38 19.92 9.55
N PRO A 48 4.47 19.45 10.81
CA PRO A 48 5.37 20.03 11.82
C PRO A 48 6.83 19.66 11.51
N ALA A 49 7.35 20.10 10.36
CA ALA A 49 8.58 19.59 9.75
C ALA A 49 9.81 19.82 10.64
N GLU A 50 9.94 21.01 11.22
CA GLU A 50 11.08 21.35 12.09
C GLU A 50 11.07 20.53 13.39
N GLU A 51 9.91 20.35 14.00
CA GLU A 51 9.77 19.53 15.21
C GLU A 51 10.13 18.07 14.93
N LEU A 52 9.59 17.49 13.85
CA LEU A 52 9.90 16.11 13.47
C LEU A 52 11.38 15.91 13.13
N ARG A 53 12.01 16.89 12.46
CA ARG A 53 13.45 16.88 12.18
C ARG A 53 14.27 16.93 13.47
N LEU A 54 13.92 17.83 14.39
CA LEU A 54 14.60 17.98 15.68
C LEU A 54 14.51 16.69 16.50
N LEU A 55 13.31 16.09 16.61
CA LEU A 55 13.10 14.81 17.31
C LEU A 55 13.86 13.62 16.70
N SER A 56 14.26 13.76 15.44
CA SER A 56 14.94 12.70 14.68
C SER A 56 16.44 12.96 14.50
N THR A 57 16.96 14.03 15.09
CA THR A 57 18.37 14.39 15.06
C THR A 57 19.04 13.86 16.33
N ASP A 58 20.20 13.23 16.17
CA ASP A 58 20.96 12.72 17.30
C ASP A 58 21.74 13.83 18.05
N GLU A 59 22.41 13.46 19.14
CA GLU A 59 23.21 14.37 19.97
C GLU A 59 24.36 15.06 19.21
N ASN A 60 24.78 14.50 18.08
CA ASN A 60 25.85 15.05 17.22
C ASN A 60 25.29 15.97 16.11
N GLY A 61 23.98 16.21 16.08
CA GLY A 61 23.34 17.04 15.06
C GLY A 61 23.11 16.30 13.73
N VAL A 62 23.24 14.98 13.69
CA VAL A 62 23.01 14.19 12.47
C VAL A 62 21.56 13.72 12.42
N LEU A 63 20.85 14.11 11.36
CA LEU A 63 19.48 13.69 11.13
C LEU A 63 19.41 12.21 10.74
N ASN A 64 18.75 11.40 11.57
CA ASN A 64 18.48 10.00 11.28
C ASN A 64 17.19 9.86 10.45
N ARG A 65 17.32 9.44 9.19
CA ARG A 65 16.18 9.33 8.26
C ARG A 65 15.19 8.25 8.66
N PHE A 66 15.64 7.18 9.31
CA PHE A 66 14.73 6.14 9.79
C PHE A 66 13.88 6.62 10.96
N GLN A 67 14.46 7.37 11.90
CA GLN A 67 13.69 8.00 12.99
C GLN A 67 12.73 9.06 12.46
N LEU A 68 13.17 9.85 11.46
CA LEU A 68 12.28 10.81 10.79
C LEU A 68 11.09 10.13 10.10
N ALA A 69 11.34 9.01 9.42
CA ALA A 69 10.27 8.23 8.80
C ALA A 69 9.28 7.69 9.84
N LYS A 70 9.77 7.19 10.98
CA LYS A 70 8.95 6.75 12.12
C LYS A 70 8.12 7.88 12.73
N ALA A 71 8.75 9.02 13.00
CA ALA A 71 8.09 10.18 13.59
C ALA A 71 7.00 10.72 12.66
N LEU A 72 7.28 10.83 11.36
CA LEU A 72 6.31 11.24 10.36
C LEU A 72 5.15 10.25 10.24
N LEU A 73 5.42 8.94 10.23
CA LEU A 73 4.39 7.89 10.17
C LEU A 73 3.45 7.95 11.39
N ASN A 74 4.02 8.13 12.57
CA ASN A 74 3.29 8.21 13.83
C ASN A 74 2.40 9.46 13.87
N TRP A 75 2.95 10.62 13.57
CA TRP A 75 2.21 11.88 13.49
C TRP A 75 1.09 11.80 12.44
N PHE A 76 1.40 11.24 11.26
CA PHE A 76 0.42 11.10 10.19
C PHE A 76 -0.80 10.29 10.64
N LYS A 77 -0.57 9.14 11.30
CA LYS A 77 -1.65 8.24 11.73
C LYS A 77 -2.47 8.80 12.90
N ASN A 78 -1.80 9.38 13.88
CA ASN A 78 -2.44 9.69 15.17
C ASN A 78 -2.99 11.11 15.22
N ASP A 79 -2.36 12.05 14.49
CA ASP A 79 -2.66 13.48 14.62
C ASP A 79 -3.24 14.07 13.33
N PHE A 80 -2.72 13.66 12.16
CA PHE A 80 -3.07 14.30 10.89
C PHE A 80 -4.26 13.66 10.16
N PHE A 81 -4.22 12.34 9.91
CA PHE A 81 -5.10 11.66 8.95
C PHE A 81 -5.99 10.60 9.59
N LYS A 82 -7.29 10.60 9.25
CA LYS A 82 -8.30 9.76 9.91
C LYS A 82 -8.86 8.67 9.00
N TRP A 83 -9.08 7.49 9.58
CA TRP A 83 -9.75 6.41 8.87
C TRP A 83 -11.25 6.69 8.76
N CYS A 84 -11.82 6.51 7.55
CA CYS A 84 -13.23 6.71 7.28
C CYS A 84 -13.87 5.42 6.73
N ASP A 85 -14.57 4.68 7.59
CA ASP A 85 -15.42 3.55 7.17
C ASP A 85 -16.71 4.05 6.51
N SER A 86 -17.35 5.04 7.12
CA SER A 86 -18.47 5.81 6.60
C SER A 86 -18.33 7.28 7.04
N PRO A 87 -18.88 8.26 6.32
CA PRO A 87 -18.75 9.66 6.70
C PRO A 87 -19.67 10.02 7.88
N VAL A 88 -19.28 11.03 8.66
CA VAL A 88 -20.14 11.67 9.66
C VAL A 88 -21.03 12.68 8.95
N CYS A 89 -22.32 12.73 9.31
CA CYS A 89 -23.23 13.73 8.78
C CYS A 89 -22.93 15.10 9.40
N GLU A 90 -22.58 16.09 8.57
CA GLU A 90 -22.29 17.45 9.04
C GLU A 90 -23.51 18.13 9.68
N SER A 91 -24.73 17.79 9.24
CA SER A 91 -25.95 18.41 9.75
C SER A 91 -26.35 17.95 11.15
N CYS A 92 -26.05 16.70 11.54
CA CYS A 92 -26.46 16.16 12.84
C CYS A 92 -25.32 15.52 13.66
N GLY A 93 -24.09 15.54 13.16
CA GLY A 93 -22.91 14.96 13.82
C GLY A 93 -22.93 13.43 13.97
N THR A 94 -23.92 12.74 13.42
CA THR A 94 -24.07 11.28 13.56
C THR A 94 -23.33 10.54 12.45
N GLN A 95 -22.68 9.44 12.80
CA GLN A 95 -22.05 8.51 11.86
C GLN A 95 -23.11 7.90 10.93
N THR A 96 -22.88 7.96 9.62
CA THR A 96 -23.78 7.30 8.66
C THR A 96 -23.66 5.76 8.74
N PRO A 97 -24.72 5.00 8.38
CA PRO A 97 -24.69 3.55 8.49
C PRO A 97 -23.52 2.94 7.70
N LYS A 98 -22.73 2.11 8.36
CA LYS A 98 -21.57 1.45 7.74
C LYS A 98 -22.04 0.48 6.65
N GLY A 99 -21.30 0.42 5.55
CA GLY A 99 -21.60 -0.49 4.43
C GLY A 99 -22.84 -0.11 3.61
N SER A 100 -23.50 1.02 3.88
CA SER A 100 -24.66 1.49 3.11
C SER A 100 -24.33 2.51 2.02
N GLY A 101 -23.04 2.71 1.72
CA GLY A 101 -22.60 3.67 0.71
C GLY A 101 -23.03 3.22 -0.69
N LEU A 102 -23.88 4.02 -1.34
CA LEU A 102 -24.33 3.80 -2.72
C LEU A 102 -23.37 4.45 -3.70
N SER A 103 -23.23 3.90 -4.90
CA SER A 103 -22.44 4.52 -5.97
C SER A 103 -23.13 5.80 -6.46
N GLY A 104 -22.48 6.95 -6.25
CA GLY A 104 -22.91 8.24 -6.78
C GLY A 104 -22.05 8.72 -7.94
N THR A 105 -22.59 9.66 -8.71
CA THR A 105 -21.84 10.37 -9.76
C THR A 105 -21.09 11.55 -9.12
N PRO A 106 -19.78 11.71 -9.38
CA PRO A 106 -19.03 12.91 -8.98
C PRO A 106 -19.67 14.18 -9.56
N THR A 107 -19.76 15.23 -8.75
CA THR A 107 -20.07 16.59 -9.23
C THR A 107 -18.90 17.12 -10.06
N PHE A 108 -19.12 18.26 -10.74
CA PHE A 108 -18.06 18.93 -11.49
C PHE A 108 -16.87 19.29 -10.59
N GLU A 109 -17.14 19.94 -9.45
CA GLU A 109 -16.11 20.34 -8.47
C GLU A 109 -15.37 19.15 -7.85
N GLU A 110 -16.08 18.06 -7.53
CA GLU A 110 -15.48 16.83 -7.00
C GLU A 110 -14.53 16.20 -8.03
N ARG A 111 -14.93 16.18 -9.31
CA ARG A 111 -14.10 15.66 -10.40
C ARG A 111 -12.88 16.54 -10.66
N GLU A 112 -13.02 17.86 -10.63
CA GLU A 112 -11.88 18.80 -10.73
C GLU A 112 -10.87 18.58 -9.59
N SER A 113 -11.35 18.22 -8.40
CA SER A 113 -10.51 17.87 -7.26
C SER A 113 -9.99 16.41 -7.30
N GLY A 114 -10.14 15.71 -8.43
CA GLY A 114 -9.60 14.37 -8.65
C GLY A 114 -10.42 13.22 -8.07
N ALA A 115 -11.72 13.39 -7.81
CA ALA A 115 -12.59 12.27 -7.42
C ALA A 115 -13.14 11.52 -8.64
N ASP A 116 -12.75 10.25 -8.78
CA ASP A 116 -13.28 9.37 -9.84
C ASP A 116 -14.59 8.69 -9.44
N ARG A 117 -14.83 8.54 -8.13
CA ARG A 117 -16.02 7.89 -7.57
C ARG A 117 -16.48 8.62 -6.32
N VAL A 118 -17.79 8.59 -6.07
CA VAL A 118 -18.40 9.08 -4.83
C VAL A 118 -19.23 7.98 -4.21
N GLU A 119 -19.09 7.82 -2.90
CA GLU A 119 -20.01 7.02 -2.09
C GLU A 119 -21.07 7.96 -1.48
N VAL A 120 -22.34 7.61 -1.61
CA VAL A 120 -23.46 8.42 -1.13
C VAL A 120 -24.18 7.67 -0.02
N TYR A 121 -24.33 8.31 1.13
CA TYR A 121 -24.91 7.74 2.34
C TYR A 121 -26.18 8.49 2.73
N ASN A 122 -27.21 7.75 3.11
CA ASN A 122 -28.41 8.34 3.70
C ASN A 122 -28.24 8.37 5.22
N CYS A 123 -28.24 9.57 5.80
CA CYS A 123 -28.21 9.74 7.23
C CYS A 123 -29.59 9.47 7.83
N SER A 124 -29.64 9.04 9.10
CA SER A 124 -30.89 8.86 9.85
C SER A 124 -31.69 10.16 10.03
N CYS A 125 -31.03 11.33 9.93
CA CYS A 125 -31.70 12.63 9.94
C CYS A 125 -32.31 13.03 8.58
N GLY A 126 -32.24 12.15 7.57
CA GLY A 126 -32.79 12.38 6.23
C GLY A 126 -31.85 13.11 5.27
N GLN A 127 -30.69 13.58 5.74
CA GLN A 127 -29.70 14.23 4.89
C GLN A 127 -28.87 13.23 4.09
N ILE A 128 -28.49 13.64 2.88
CA ILE A 128 -27.59 12.90 2.01
C ILE A 128 -26.16 13.34 2.32
N VAL A 129 -25.30 12.39 2.67
CA VAL A 129 -23.88 12.63 2.95
C VAL A 129 -23.06 12.03 1.82
N ARG A 130 -22.16 12.83 1.24
CA ARG A 130 -21.30 12.42 0.13
C ARG A 130 -19.90 12.15 0.64
N PHE A 131 -19.27 11.11 0.12
CA PHE A 131 -17.88 10.77 0.41
C PHE A 131 -17.12 10.54 -0.92
N PRO A 132 -16.60 11.61 -1.53
CA PRO A 132 -15.79 11.52 -2.73
C PRO A 132 -14.46 10.83 -2.46
N ARG A 133 -14.04 9.97 -3.39
CA ARG A 133 -12.78 9.21 -3.32
C ARG A 133 -11.72 9.94 -4.13
N TYR A 134 -11.06 10.92 -3.49
CA TYR A 134 -10.08 11.79 -4.14
C TYR A 134 -8.75 11.07 -4.40
N ASN A 135 -8.23 11.23 -5.62
CA ASN A 135 -6.90 10.77 -6.02
C ASN A 135 -5.85 11.89 -6.07
N ASP A 136 -6.27 13.15 -5.95
CA ASP A 136 -5.37 14.30 -5.82
C ASP A 136 -4.83 14.38 -4.38
N PRO A 137 -3.52 14.17 -4.14
CA PRO A 137 -2.97 14.21 -2.80
C PRO A 137 -3.01 15.60 -2.15
N ALA A 138 -3.08 16.71 -2.91
CA ALA A 138 -3.26 18.05 -2.35
C ALA A 138 -4.65 18.20 -1.73
N LYS A 139 -5.71 17.67 -2.36
CA LYS A 139 -7.06 17.63 -1.75
C LYS A 139 -7.10 16.77 -0.49
N LEU A 140 -6.25 15.74 -0.41
CA LEU A 140 -6.13 14.91 0.78
C LEU A 140 -5.50 15.65 1.98
N LEU A 141 -4.66 16.68 1.75
CA LEU A 141 -4.14 17.53 2.82
C LEU A 141 -5.24 18.34 3.53
N GLU A 142 -6.30 18.67 2.80
CA GLU A 142 -7.48 19.38 3.29
C GLU A 142 -8.48 18.42 3.95
N THR A 143 -8.86 17.34 3.26
CA THR A 143 -9.90 16.43 3.73
C THR A 143 -9.44 15.57 4.91
N ARG A 144 -8.14 15.24 5.00
CA ARG A 144 -7.49 14.55 6.12
C ARG A 144 -8.17 13.24 6.53
N GLN A 145 -8.85 12.58 5.61
CA GLN A 145 -9.54 11.33 5.89
C GLN A 145 -9.64 10.44 4.66
N GLY A 146 -9.77 9.14 4.88
CA GLY A 146 -9.91 8.19 3.79
C GLY A 146 -9.72 6.74 4.21
N ARG A 147 -9.42 5.90 3.22
CA ARG A 147 -9.03 4.50 3.42
C ARG A 147 -7.61 4.29 2.91
N CYS A 148 -7.18 3.03 2.75
CA CYS A 148 -5.79 2.74 2.43
C CYS A 148 -5.25 3.48 1.19
N GLY A 149 -6.08 3.65 0.16
CA GLY A 149 -5.76 4.44 -1.03
C GLY A 149 -5.34 5.88 -0.71
N GLU A 150 -6.20 6.61 -0.01
CA GLU A 150 -5.98 8.00 0.38
C GLU A 150 -4.84 8.14 1.40
N PHE A 151 -4.76 7.22 2.37
CA PHE A 151 -3.68 7.17 3.36
C PHE A 151 -2.31 7.07 2.68
N ALA A 152 -2.11 6.07 1.83
CA ALA A 152 -0.84 5.86 1.15
C ALA A 152 -0.51 7.02 0.20
N ASN A 153 -1.50 7.56 -0.50
CA ASN A 153 -1.30 8.66 -1.46
C ASN A 153 -0.87 9.96 -0.77
N CYS A 154 -1.57 10.35 0.30
CA CYS A 154 -1.26 11.56 1.05
C CYS A 154 0.09 11.42 1.79
N PHE A 155 0.32 10.28 2.45
CA PHE A 155 1.59 10.03 3.14
C PHE A 155 2.79 10.03 2.18
N ALA A 156 2.65 9.46 0.98
CA ALA A 156 3.71 9.47 -0.02
C ALA A 156 4.12 10.90 -0.43
N LEU A 157 3.15 11.80 -0.64
CA LEU A 157 3.43 13.21 -0.91
C LEU A 157 4.17 13.87 0.27
N MET A 158 3.70 13.65 1.50
CA MET A 158 4.31 14.23 2.70
C MET A 158 5.75 13.73 2.91
N ALA A 159 5.99 12.43 2.70
CA ALA A 159 7.33 11.86 2.79
C ALA A 159 8.25 12.44 1.70
N ALA A 160 7.76 12.59 0.47
CA ALA A 160 8.53 13.23 -0.60
C ALA A 160 8.86 14.69 -0.26
N ALA A 161 7.92 15.43 0.33
CA ALA A 161 8.09 16.80 0.80
C ALA A 161 9.12 16.91 1.95
N MET A 162 9.23 15.89 2.79
CA MET A 162 10.25 15.78 3.84
C MET A 162 11.65 15.38 3.31
N GLY A 163 11.77 15.12 2.00
CA GLY A 163 13.02 14.85 1.29
C GLY A 163 13.40 13.36 1.22
N PHE A 164 12.42 12.46 1.31
CA PHE A 164 12.65 11.03 1.05
C PHE A 164 12.53 10.71 -0.45
N ASP A 165 13.30 9.73 -0.93
CA ASP A 165 12.92 9.00 -2.15
C ASP A 165 11.77 8.06 -1.80
N VAL A 166 10.66 8.18 -2.52
CA VAL A 166 9.40 7.50 -2.21
C VAL A 166 9.00 6.55 -3.34
N ARG A 167 8.45 5.39 -2.97
CA ARG A 167 7.69 4.53 -3.87
C ARG A 167 6.26 4.36 -3.36
N PHE A 168 5.29 4.53 -4.24
CA PHE A 168 3.93 4.07 -4.01
C PHE A 168 3.85 2.58 -4.35
N ILE A 169 3.39 1.75 -3.41
CA ILE A 169 3.32 0.30 -3.57
C ILE A 169 1.88 -0.12 -3.82
N TYR A 170 1.69 -0.86 -4.90
CA TYR A 170 0.40 -1.39 -5.31
C TYR A 170 0.40 -2.92 -5.26
N ASP A 171 -0.37 -3.47 -4.33
CA ASP A 171 -0.71 -4.88 -4.28
C ASP A 171 -2.08 -5.09 -4.96
N VAL A 172 -2.09 -5.93 -6.01
CA VAL A 172 -3.29 -6.19 -6.80
C VAL A 172 -4.41 -6.88 -6.01
N THR A 173 -4.14 -7.32 -4.78
CA THR A 173 -5.14 -7.86 -3.85
C THR A 173 -5.77 -6.79 -2.96
N ASP A 174 -5.97 -5.60 -3.54
CA ASP A 174 -6.72 -4.46 -2.96
C ASP A 174 -6.08 -3.91 -1.67
N HIS A 175 -4.77 -3.63 -1.72
CA HIS A 175 -4.08 -2.85 -0.68
C HIS A 175 -2.94 -2.04 -1.28
N VAL A 176 -2.60 -0.93 -0.63
CA VAL A 176 -1.52 -0.04 -1.03
C VAL A 176 -0.79 0.50 0.18
N TRP A 177 0.49 0.80 0.01
CA TRP A 177 1.35 1.36 1.05
C TRP A 177 2.53 2.09 0.39
N VAL A 178 3.56 2.42 1.17
CA VAL A 178 4.71 3.21 0.71
C VAL A 178 6.04 2.50 1.03
N GLU A 179 7.05 2.65 0.19
CA GLU A 179 8.45 2.39 0.56
C GLU A 179 9.22 3.70 0.58
N LEU A 180 10.09 3.86 1.57
CA LEU A 180 11.01 4.99 1.69
C LEU A 180 12.45 4.50 1.57
N TRP A 181 13.27 5.18 0.78
CA TRP A 181 14.70 4.90 0.79
C TRP A 181 15.34 5.48 2.05
N ILE A 182 16.03 4.63 2.81
CA ILE A 182 16.75 5.00 4.03
C ILE A 182 18.26 4.84 3.75
N PRO A 183 19.00 5.95 3.56
CA PRO A 183 20.43 5.91 3.25
C PRO A 183 21.27 5.12 4.26
N GLU A 184 20.94 5.22 5.56
CA GLU A 184 21.63 4.56 6.66
C GLU A 184 21.56 3.03 6.57
N TYR A 185 20.48 2.50 5.98
CA TYR A 185 20.31 1.06 5.72
C TYR A 185 20.69 0.68 4.30
N ASP A 186 20.95 1.67 3.45
CA ASP A 186 21.14 1.53 2.02
C ASP A 186 20.06 0.63 1.40
N ASN A 187 18.80 0.81 1.84
CA ASN A 187 17.69 -0.03 1.40
C ASN A 187 16.34 0.72 1.33
N TRP A 188 15.41 0.14 0.58
CA TRP A 188 14.00 0.50 0.61
C TRP A 188 13.34 -0.12 1.83
N VAL A 189 12.74 0.73 2.65
CA VAL A 189 12.06 0.34 3.89
C VAL A 189 10.55 0.44 3.68
N HIS A 190 9.86 -0.64 4.00
CA HIS A 190 8.40 -0.72 4.00
C HIS A 190 7.78 0.24 5.03
N CYS A 191 6.76 1.00 4.63
CA CYS A 191 5.96 1.86 5.49
C CYS A 191 4.46 1.72 5.15
N ASP A 192 3.65 1.24 6.09
CA ASP A 192 2.19 1.26 5.99
C ASP A 192 1.61 2.36 6.90
N PRO A 193 1.18 3.51 6.34
CA PRO A 193 0.61 4.61 7.11
C PRO A 193 -0.77 4.30 7.70
N CYS A 194 -1.50 3.33 7.14
CA CYS A 194 -2.79 2.93 7.68
C CYS A 194 -2.64 2.20 9.01
N GLU A 195 -1.54 1.49 9.15
CA GLU A 195 -1.24 0.62 10.29
C GLU A 195 -0.22 1.23 11.25
N ASN A 196 0.42 2.35 10.89
CA ASN A 196 1.58 2.91 11.58
C ASN A 196 2.69 1.86 11.78
N VAL A 197 2.96 1.09 10.72
CA VAL A 197 3.96 0.02 10.71
C VAL A 197 5.09 0.37 9.75
N ILE A 198 6.32 0.25 10.24
CA ILE A 198 7.54 0.41 9.44
C ILE A 198 8.39 -0.86 9.52
N ASP A 199 9.07 -1.18 8.42
CA ASP A 199 10.03 -2.27 8.29
C ASP A 199 9.49 -3.67 8.67
N ARG A 200 8.23 -3.94 8.32
CA ARG A 200 7.58 -5.25 8.51
C ARG A 200 6.89 -5.73 7.24
N PRO A 201 7.64 -6.03 6.17
CA PRO A 201 7.05 -6.39 4.88
C PRO A 201 6.21 -7.68 4.92
N LEU A 202 6.43 -8.58 5.89
CA LEU A 202 5.61 -9.80 6.00
C LEU A 202 4.26 -9.59 6.72
N LEU A 203 3.93 -8.36 7.10
CA LEU A 203 2.65 -8.00 7.73
C LEU A 203 1.47 -8.59 6.94
N TYR A 204 1.54 -8.52 5.61
CA TYR A 204 0.43 -8.90 4.75
C TYR A 204 0.28 -10.41 4.57
N GLU A 205 1.35 -11.11 4.16
CA GLU A 205 1.26 -12.55 3.91
C GLU A 205 1.25 -13.36 5.20
N LYS A 206 2.13 -13.04 6.17
CA LYS A 206 2.23 -13.77 7.44
C LYS A 206 1.23 -13.29 8.47
N GLY A 207 1.10 -11.96 8.63
CA GLY A 207 0.16 -11.38 9.58
C GLY A 207 -1.27 -11.58 9.13
N TRP A 208 -1.66 -10.93 8.03
CA TRP A 208 -3.05 -10.92 7.56
C TRP A 208 -3.46 -12.17 6.78
N GLY A 209 -2.51 -13.05 6.45
CA GLY A 209 -2.79 -14.25 5.66
C GLY A 209 -3.11 -13.97 4.18
N LYS A 210 -2.75 -12.79 3.65
CA LYS A 210 -3.02 -12.42 2.26
C LYS A 210 -2.32 -13.38 1.30
N LYS A 211 -3.04 -13.78 0.25
CA LYS A 211 -2.49 -14.57 -0.86
C LYS A 211 -1.94 -13.64 -1.94
N LEU A 212 -0.75 -13.09 -1.69
CA LEU A 212 -0.12 -12.12 -2.60
C LEU A 212 0.24 -12.77 -3.95
N SER A 213 0.18 -11.96 -5.02
CA SER A 213 0.55 -12.38 -6.38
C SER A 213 1.44 -11.35 -7.07
N TYR A 214 0.98 -10.10 -7.19
CA TYR A 214 1.74 -9.02 -7.81
C TYR A 214 1.76 -7.80 -6.87
N VAL A 215 2.96 -7.39 -6.46
CA VAL A 215 3.21 -6.16 -5.71
C VAL A 215 4.20 -5.31 -6.50
N ILE A 216 3.71 -4.20 -7.03
CA ILE A 216 4.48 -3.33 -7.94
C ILE A 216 4.76 -2.01 -7.24
N ALA A 217 6.03 -1.62 -7.21
CA ALA A 217 6.49 -0.35 -6.70
C ALA A 217 6.60 0.68 -7.81
N PHE A 218 6.04 1.87 -7.59
CA PHE A 218 6.14 3.02 -8.48
C PHE A 218 6.94 4.11 -7.75
N GLY A 219 8.18 4.34 -8.17
CA GLY A 219 8.95 5.52 -7.79
C GLY A 219 8.75 6.65 -8.80
N THR A 220 9.33 7.80 -8.56
CA THR A 220 9.20 8.97 -9.44
C THR A 220 9.88 8.78 -10.80
N ASP A 221 10.95 7.98 -10.85
CA ASP A 221 11.81 7.76 -12.01
C ASP A 221 11.96 6.27 -12.38
N HIS A 222 11.22 5.37 -11.71
CA HIS A 222 11.29 3.93 -11.93
C HIS A 222 10.02 3.18 -11.48
N VAL A 223 9.88 1.95 -11.97
CA VAL A 223 8.84 0.99 -11.60
C VAL A 223 9.45 -0.40 -11.47
N TYR A 224 9.20 -1.10 -10.37
CA TYR A 224 9.75 -2.45 -10.19
C TYR A 224 8.75 -3.41 -9.57
N ASP A 225 8.86 -4.68 -9.96
CA ASP A 225 8.24 -5.76 -9.21
C ASP A 225 9.03 -6.00 -7.92
N VAL A 226 8.34 -5.81 -6.78
CA VAL A 226 8.86 -5.97 -5.42
C VAL A 226 8.12 -7.07 -4.65
N THR A 227 7.32 -7.89 -5.34
CA THR A 227 6.52 -8.99 -4.76
C THR A 227 7.31 -9.84 -3.77
N TRP A 228 8.57 -10.13 -4.12
CA TRP A 228 9.44 -11.03 -3.37
C TRP A 228 9.84 -10.52 -1.99
N ARG A 229 9.81 -9.20 -1.75
CA ARG A 229 10.01 -8.60 -0.41
C ARG A 229 8.89 -8.97 0.55
N TYR A 230 7.67 -9.07 0.02
CA TYR A 230 6.43 -9.24 0.77
C TYR A 230 5.98 -10.71 0.84
N SER A 231 6.73 -11.64 0.23
CA SER A 231 6.42 -13.07 0.15
C SER A 231 7.48 -13.92 0.85
N LEU A 232 7.01 -14.84 1.69
CA LEU A 232 7.73 -15.91 2.37
C LEU A 232 7.95 -17.13 1.49
N ASP A 233 6.98 -17.46 0.63
CA ASP A 233 7.01 -18.65 -0.21
C ASP A 233 6.86 -18.27 -1.68
N HIS A 234 7.99 -17.94 -2.29
CA HIS A 234 8.06 -17.56 -3.70
C HIS A 234 7.51 -18.66 -4.64
N LYS A 235 7.63 -19.94 -4.25
CA LYS A 235 7.09 -21.08 -5.04
C LYS A 235 5.56 -21.15 -4.97
N LYS A 236 4.96 -20.70 -3.87
CA LYS A 236 3.51 -20.54 -3.77
C LYS A 236 3.06 -19.28 -4.50
N THR A 237 3.75 -18.16 -4.32
CA THR A 237 3.41 -16.88 -4.96
C THR A 237 3.46 -16.98 -6.49
N ILE A 238 4.45 -17.65 -7.08
CA ILE A 238 4.51 -17.83 -8.54
C ILE A 238 3.29 -18.58 -9.11
N LYS A 239 2.68 -19.49 -8.34
CA LYS A 239 1.46 -20.21 -8.78
C LYS A 239 0.22 -19.31 -8.77
N LEU A 240 0.25 -18.23 -7.99
CA LEU A 240 -0.83 -17.23 -7.93
C LEU A 240 -0.68 -16.16 -9.02
N ARG A 241 0.47 -16.10 -9.70
CA ARG A 241 0.78 -15.14 -10.77
C ARG A 241 0.28 -15.64 -12.12
N ASN A 242 -1.03 -15.67 -12.27
CA ASN A 242 -1.72 -16.19 -13.46
C ASN A 242 -2.42 -15.13 -14.31
N ARG A 243 -2.26 -13.84 -13.99
CA ARG A 243 -2.93 -12.73 -14.69
C ARG A 243 -2.17 -12.23 -15.91
N VAL A 244 -0.85 -12.42 -15.93
CA VAL A 244 0.03 -12.05 -17.04
C VAL A 244 1.24 -12.95 -17.06
N ARG A 245 1.72 -13.30 -18.26
CA ARG A 245 2.96 -14.06 -18.43
C ARG A 245 4.15 -13.22 -17.96
N GLU A 246 5.07 -13.84 -17.21
CA GLU A 246 6.22 -13.12 -16.62
C GLU A 246 7.09 -12.39 -17.66
N GLY A 247 7.31 -12.99 -18.84
CA GLY A 247 8.05 -12.33 -19.93
C GLY A 247 7.36 -11.07 -20.45
N VAL A 248 6.02 -11.09 -20.53
CA VAL A 248 5.21 -9.93 -20.94
C VAL A 248 5.26 -8.84 -19.87
N LEU A 249 5.10 -9.21 -18.58
CA LEU A 249 5.21 -8.26 -17.47
C LEU A 249 6.59 -7.62 -17.41
N SER A 250 7.66 -8.42 -17.48
CA SER A 250 9.04 -7.91 -17.47
C SER A 250 9.29 -6.92 -18.61
N ASN A 251 8.86 -7.25 -19.83
CA ASN A 251 8.98 -6.36 -20.99
C ASN A 251 8.13 -5.09 -20.84
N PHE A 252 6.93 -5.19 -20.27
CA PHE A 252 6.08 -4.03 -19.96
C PHE A 252 6.75 -3.10 -18.95
N LEU A 253 7.21 -3.63 -17.81
CA LEU A 253 7.89 -2.85 -16.76
C LEU A 253 9.20 -2.23 -17.26
N MET A 254 9.95 -2.94 -18.11
CA MET A 254 11.15 -2.40 -18.75
C MET A 254 10.82 -1.18 -19.62
N LYS A 255 9.80 -1.27 -20.48
CA LYS A 255 9.37 -0.15 -21.32
C LYS A 255 8.81 1.01 -20.50
N LEU A 256 8.07 0.71 -19.44
CA LEU A 256 7.54 1.74 -18.54
C LEU A 256 8.67 2.45 -17.79
N ASN A 257 9.67 1.70 -17.29
CA ASN A 257 10.90 2.27 -16.73
C ASN A 257 11.63 3.20 -17.70
N THR A 258 11.78 2.80 -18.97
CA THR A 258 12.43 3.67 -19.98
C THR A 258 11.69 4.99 -20.15
N ARG A 259 10.36 4.98 -20.08
CA ARG A 259 9.54 6.21 -20.16
C ARG A 259 9.66 7.06 -18.89
N MET A 260 9.60 6.43 -17.72
CA MET A 260 9.70 7.15 -16.44
C MET A 260 11.09 7.73 -16.21
N GLY A 261 12.14 7.05 -16.66
CA GLY A 261 13.52 7.47 -16.53
C GLY A 261 14.03 8.39 -17.65
N SER A 262 13.17 8.90 -18.54
CA SER A 262 13.63 9.66 -19.72
C SER A 262 14.40 10.94 -19.36
N ASN A 263 14.07 11.56 -18.23
CA ASN A 263 14.71 12.78 -17.73
C ASN A 263 15.72 12.51 -16.61
N CYS A 264 16.12 11.25 -16.41
CA CYS A 264 17.00 10.84 -15.34
C CYS A 264 18.46 11.20 -15.66
N THR A 265 19.17 11.81 -14.71
CA THR A 265 20.60 12.12 -14.87
C THR A 265 21.43 10.83 -14.90
N PRO A 266 22.61 10.82 -15.56
CA PRO A 266 23.50 9.66 -15.56
C PRO A 266 23.87 9.16 -14.16
N GLU A 267 24.05 10.08 -13.21
CA GLU A 267 24.37 9.81 -11.80
C GLU A 267 23.21 9.11 -11.11
N ARG A 268 21.98 9.63 -11.27
CA ARG A 268 20.78 9.02 -10.70
C ARG A 268 20.50 7.66 -11.33
N ALA A 269 20.68 7.50 -12.64
CA ALA A 269 20.54 6.22 -13.32
C ALA A 269 21.57 5.19 -12.80
N LYS A 270 22.82 5.60 -12.55
CA LYS A 270 23.85 4.75 -11.94
C LYS A 270 23.47 4.35 -10.52
N GLU A 271 22.98 5.30 -9.72
CA GLU A 271 22.50 5.06 -8.37
C GLU A 271 21.34 4.04 -8.37
N LEU A 272 20.29 4.27 -9.16
CA LEU A 272 19.13 3.38 -9.23
C LEU A 272 19.52 1.96 -9.64
N ARG A 273 20.46 1.80 -10.59
CA ARG A 273 21.00 0.48 -10.96
C ARG A 273 21.67 -0.21 -9.76
N ARG A 274 22.48 0.52 -8.98
CA ARG A 274 23.12 -0.02 -7.76
C ARG A 274 22.08 -0.44 -6.73
N ARG A 275 21.10 0.43 -6.45
CA ARG A 275 19.99 0.15 -5.51
C ARG A 275 19.19 -1.08 -5.97
N ARG A 276 18.92 -1.21 -7.27
CA ARG A 276 18.19 -2.35 -7.84
C ARG A 276 18.96 -3.66 -7.73
N VAL A 277 20.28 -3.66 -7.96
CA VAL A 277 21.11 -4.88 -7.77
C VAL A 277 21.04 -5.34 -6.32
N ARG A 278 21.18 -4.43 -5.35
CA ARG A 278 21.05 -4.74 -3.92
C ARG A 278 19.69 -5.34 -3.58
N GLU A 279 18.61 -4.74 -4.08
CA GLU A 279 17.24 -5.25 -3.91
C GLU A 279 17.03 -6.64 -4.53
N LEU A 280 17.60 -6.91 -5.71
CA LEU A 280 17.52 -8.25 -6.31
C LEU A 280 18.30 -9.29 -5.49
N VAL A 281 19.46 -8.93 -4.93
CA VAL A 281 20.20 -9.79 -4.00
C VAL A 281 19.38 -10.05 -2.74
N GLU A 282 18.72 -9.02 -2.19
CA GLU A 282 17.78 -9.16 -1.07
C GLU A 282 16.73 -10.25 -1.38
N PHE A 283 16.09 -10.18 -2.55
CA PHE A 283 15.05 -11.13 -2.94
C PHE A 283 15.57 -12.56 -3.11
N LEU A 284 16.80 -12.73 -3.58
CA LEU A 284 17.42 -14.06 -3.75
C LEU A 284 17.88 -14.65 -2.41
N VAL A 285 18.47 -13.82 -1.54
CA VAL A 285 19.01 -14.24 -0.24
C VAL A 285 17.90 -14.50 0.77
N ILE A 286 16.80 -13.74 0.71
CA ILE A 286 15.66 -13.89 1.63
C ILE A 286 15.06 -15.30 1.56
N GLY A 287 15.06 -15.97 0.39
CA GLY A 287 14.63 -17.35 0.25
C GLY A 287 13.33 -17.70 1.01
N LYS A 288 13.27 -18.90 1.60
CA LYS A 288 12.27 -19.20 2.64
C LYS A 288 12.77 -18.60 3.95
N ARG A 289 12.22 -17.47 4.39
CA ARG A 289 12.47 -17.00 5.77
C ARG A 289 11.96 -18.10 6.72
N PRO A 290 12.74 -18.52 7.74
CA PRO A 290 12.17 -19.26 8.84
C PRO A 290 10.99 -18.45 9.36
N ALA A 291 9.89 -19.10 9.74
CA ALA A 291 8.88 -18.43 10.53
C ALA A 291 9.56 -18.03 11.84
N ASP A 292 10.09 -16.82 11.89
CA ASP A 292 10.46 -16.16 13.13
C ASP A 292 9.24 -16.25 14.05
N GLY A 293 9.43 -16.54 15.34
CA GLY A 293 8.34 -16.56 16.31
C GLY A 293 7.63 -15.20 16.46
N GLU A 294 8.07 -14.19 15.70
CA GLU A 294 7.48 -12.87 15.64
C GLU A 294 6.02 -12.91 15.20
N ASN A 295 5.18 -12.32 16.04
CA ASN A 295 3.78 -12.08 15.77
C ASN A 295 3.64 -10.80 14.93
N TYR A 296 3.24 -10.96 13.67
CA TYR A 296 3.00 -9.85 12.75
C TYR A 296 1.62 -9.21 12.94
N GLY A 297 0.74 -9.81 13.76
CA GLY A 297 -0.59 -9.30 14.05
C GLY A 297 -1.56 -9.39 12.85
N GLY A 298 -2.82 -9.04 13.11
CA GLY A 298 -3.81 -8.81 12.06
C GLY A 298 -3.82 -7.35 11.61
N ARG A 299 -4.54 -7.10 10.51
CA ARG A 299 -4.89 -5.75 10.08
C ARG A 299 -5.56 -5.03 11.23
N THR A 300 -5.32 -3.75 11.41
CA THR A 300 -5.97 -2.92 12.45
C THR A 300 -6.93 -1.89 11.84
N SER A 301 -6.69 -1.43 10.61
CA SER A 301 -7.58 -0.52 9.88
C SER A 301 -8.82 -1.20 9.29
N GLY A 302 -9.95 -0.48 9.28
CA GLY A 302 -11.22 -0.96 8.75
C GLY A 302 -12.12 -1.63 9.79
N ASP A 303 -13.40 -1.73 9.45
CA ASP A 303 -14.40 -2.39 10.27
C ASP A 303 -14.05 -3.85 10.58
N ILE A 304 -14.37 -4.30 11.80
CA ILE A 304 -14.05 -5.64 12.30
C ILE A 304 -14.72 -6.71 11.41
N ALA A 305 -15.98 -6.51 11.02
CA ALA A 305 -16.70 -7.48 10.19
C ALA A 305 -16.04 -7.59 8.79
N TRP A 306 -15.59 -6.46 8.25
CA TRP A 306 -14.89 -6.43 6.95
C TRP A 306 -13.52 -7.13 7.02
N ARG A 307 -12.74 -6.89 8.08
CA ARG A 307 -11.46 -7.59 8.33
C ARG A 307 -11.66 -9.09 8.53
N ALA A 308 -12.69 -9.48 9.29
CA ALA A 308 -13.04 -10.88 9.54
C ALA A 308 -13.43 -11.61 8.24
N ALA A 309 -14.27 -10.99 7.41
CA ALA A 309 -14.68 -11.54 6.12
C ALA A 309 -13.49 -11.81 5.18
N ARG A 310 -12.41 -11.03 5.32
CA ARG A 310 -11.16 -11.18 4.55
C ARG A 310 -10.12 -12.08 5.22
N SER A 311 -10.42 -12.63 6.39
CA SER A 311 -9.47 -13.38 7.24
C SER A 311 -8.24 -12.58 7.66
N GLU A 312 -8.34 -11.25 7.73
CA GLU A 312 -7.23 -10.34 8.02
C GLU A 312 -7.10 -10.01 9.52
N LEU A 313 -7.85 -10.67 10.41
CA LEU A 313 -7.76 -10.47 11.87
C LEU A 313 -6.44 -10.97 12.49
N GLY A 314 -5.60 -11.61 11.69
CA GLY A 314 -4.35 -12.20 12.12
C GLY A 314 -4.50 -13.69 12.37
N SER A 315 -3.41 -14.44 12.19
CA SER A 315 -3.32 -15.77 12.78
C SER A 315 -3.26 -15.58 14.30
N CYS A 316 -4.38 -15.72 15.01
CA CYS A 316 -4.29 -16.31 16.33
C CYS A 316 -3.45 -17.57 16.13
N LEU A 317 -2.30 -17.69 16.80
CA LEU A 317 -1.71 -19.01 17.03
C LEU A 317 -2.92 -19.86 17.40
N LYS A 318 -3.27 -20.84 16.54
CA LYS A 318 -4.25 -21.84 16.92
C LYS A 318 -3.68 -22.34 18.22
N LYS A 319 -4.27 -21.96 19.37
CA LYS A 319 -4.06 -22.74 20.58
C LYS A 319 -4.45 -24.12 20.09
N ASP A 320 -3.49 -25.02 20.00
CA ASP A 320 -3.79 -26.41 19.80
C ASP A 320 -4.91 -26.68 20.77
N THR A 321 -6.10 -26.95 20.24
CA THR A 321 -7.23 -27.34 21.06
C THR A 321 -6.80 -28.70 21.57
N VAL A 322 -6.04 -28.71 22.66
CA VAL A 322 -5.74 -29.93 23.40
C VAL A 322 -7.11 -30.36 23.88
N ILE A 323 -7.72 -31.28 23.15
CA ILE A 323 -8.96 -31.93 23.55
C ILE A 323 -8.62 -32.66 24.85
N ARG A 324 -8.91 -32.02 25.98
CA ARG A 324 -8.84 -32.67 27.29
C ARG A 324 -10.15 -33.43 27.43
N LEU A 325 -10.07 -34.74 27.20
CA LEU A 325 -11.18 -35.65 27.45
C LEU A 325 -11.58 -35.52 28.92
N ASN A 326 -12.87 -35.39 29.19
CA ASN A 326 -13.36 -35.47 30.55
C ASN A 326 -13.37 -36.93 31.02
N GLN A 327 -13.47 -37.13 32.34
CA GLN A 327 -13.41 -38.47 32.95
C GLN A 327 -14.44 -39.45 32.35
N ASN A 328 -15.61 -38.93 31.97
CA ASN A 328 -16.71 -39.71 31.42
C ASN A 328 -16.41 -40.17 29.97
N GLU A 329 -15.73 -39.35 29.16
CA GLU A 329 -15.28 -39.72 27.80
C GLU A 329 -14.17 -40.77 27.83
N LEU A 330 -13.28 -40.71 28.84
CA LEU A 330 -12.25 -41.71 29.07
C LEU A 330 -12.85 -43.06 29.49
N GLU A 331 -13.87 -43.06 30.34
CA GLU A 331 -14.53 -44.27 30.84
C GLU A 331 -15.40 -44.94 29.76
N THR A 332 -16.10 -44.15 28.95
CA THR A 332 -17.08 -44.68 27.98
C THR A 332 -16.49 -44.97 26.60
N LYS A 333 -15.25 -44.55 26.33
CA LYS A 333 -14.56 -44.67 25.02
C LYS A 333 -15.40 -44.17 23.83
N LYS A 334 -16.28 -43.20 24.06
CA LYS A 334 -17.09 -42.55 23.02
C LYS A 334 -16.75 -41.07 22.99
N PHE A 335 -16.24 -40.61 21.85
CA PHE A 335 -15.95 -39.20 21.59
C PHE A 335 -17.22 -38.53 21.05
N ARG A 336 -17.53 -37.30 21.49
CA ARG A 336 -18.54 -36.45 20.85
C ARG A 336 -17.89 -35.34 20.06
#